data_AF-A0A2A8HFP4-F1
#
_entry.id   AF-A0A2A8HFP4-F1
#
_cell.length_a   1.000
_cell.length_b   1.000
_cell.length_c   1.000
_cell.angle_alpha   90.00
_cell.angle_beta   90.00
_cell.angle_gamma   90.00
#
_symmetry.space_group_name_H-M   'P 1'
#
loop_
_entity.id
_entity.type
_entity.pdbx_description
1 polymer ?
#
loop_
_entity_poly.entity_id
_entity_poly.type
_entity_poly.pdbx_seq_one_letter_code
_entity_poly.pdbx_strand_id
1 'polypeptide(L)'
;MSDVLLLSRFQFAITIFYHFLFVPLTIGLVILVACMETQYARTLNPTYRKMANFWGKLFTINFVMGIITGITMEFQFGTNWSEYSKYMGDIFGSPLAIEALVAFFLEPVW
;
A
#
# COMPACT_ATOMS: atom_id res chain seq x y z
N MET A 1 -15.69 15.85 -25.33
CA MET A 1 -15.46 14.43 -25.01
C MET A 1 -13.97 14.06 -24.91
N SER A 2 -13.06 14.74 -25.64
CA SER A 2 -11.61 14.55 -25.56
C SER A 2 -10.99 14.97 -24.21
N ASP A 3 -11.48 16.05 -23.60
CA ASP A 3 -10.93 16.55 -22.32
C ASP A 3 -11.16 15.62 -21.14
N VAL A 4 -12.34 14.99 -21.05
CA VAL A 4 -12.69 14.13 -19.90
C VAL A 4 -11.78 12.91 -19.84
N LEU A 5 -11.54 12.25 -20.99
CA LEU A 5 -10.62 11.12 -21.06
C LEU A 5 -9.18 11.50 -20.69
N LEU A 6 -8.72 12.68 -21.15
CA LEU A 6 -7.40 13.21 -20.80
C LEU A 6 -7.31 13.49 -19.30
N LEU A 7 -8.32 14.14 -18.71
CA LEU A 7 -8.39 14.41 -17.28
C LEU A 7 -8.43 13.12 -16.45
N SER A 8 -9.24 12.13 -16.83
CA SER A 8 -9.30 10.84 -16.15
C SER A 8 -7.95 10.11 -16.16
N ARG A 9 -7.22 10.16 -17.29
CA ARG A 9 -5.85 9.63 -17.39
C ARG A 9 -4.87 10.39 -16.51
N PHE A 10 -4.94 11.71 -16.52
CA PHE A 10 -4.04 12.55 -15.73
C PHE A 10 -4.27 12.39 -14.23
N GLN A 11 -5.54 12.37 -13.80
CA GLN A 11 -5.94 12.09 -12.42
C GLN A 11 -5.41 10.73 -11.96
N PHE A 12 -5.61 9.68 -12.77
CA PHE A 12 -5.12 8.33 -12.46
C PHE A 12 -3.59 8.26 -12.40
N ALA A 13 -2.89 8.93 -13.32
CA ALA A 13 -1.44 8.99 -13.34
C ALA A 13 -0.87 9.65 -12.07
N ILE A 14 -1.48 10.74 -11.61
CA ILE A 14 -1.09 11.39 -10.36
C ILE A 14 -1.30 10.45 -9.18
N THR A 15 -2.46 9.80 -9.09
CA THR A 15 -2.78 8.89 -7.99
C THR A 15 -1.83 7.69 -7.93
N ILE A 16 -1.49 7.08 -9.07
CA ILE A 16 -0.47 6.03 -9.15
C ILE A 16 0.89 6.54 -8.70
N PHE A 17 1.30 7.70 -9.21
CA PHE A 17 2.61 8.25 -8.87
C PHE A 17 2.75 8.46 -7.35
N TYR A 18 1.75 9.07 -6.72
CA TYR A 18 1.75 9.25 -5.26
C TYR A 18 1.71 7.93 -4.50
N HIS A 19 0.86 6.98 -4.91
CA HIS A 19 0.77 5.68 -4.24
C HIS A 19 2.10 4.92 -4.31
N PHE A 20 2.73 4.89 -5.48
CA PHE A 20 3.98 4.16 -5.72
C PHE A 20 5.21 4.77 -5.04
N LEU A 21 5.11 5.95 -4.42
CA LEU A 21 6.17 6.45 -3.53
C LEU A 21 6.18 5.71 -2.19
N PHE A 22 5.01 5.32 -1.69
CA PHE A 22 4.86 4.69 -0.38
C PHE A 22 5.05 3.17 -0.46
N VAL A 23 4.60 2.52 -1.53
CA VAL A 23 4.68 1.06 -1.70
C VAL A 23 6.11 0.49 -1.55
N PRO A 24 7.13 0.91 -2.34
CA PRO A 24 8.46 0.35 -2.24
C PRO A 24 9.13 0.68 -0.89
N LEU A 25 8.79 1.83 -0.31
CA LEU A 25 9.30 2.24 1.00
C LEU A 25 8.73 1.34 2.11
N THR A 26 7.44 1.01 2.07
CA THR A 26 6.79 0.07 2.99
C THR A 26 7.40 -1.33 2.89
N ILE A 27 7.58 -1.86 1.68
CA ILE A 27 8.20 -3.18 1.45
C ILE A 27 9.66 -3.20 1.92
N GLY A 28 10.42 -2.13 1.72
CA GLY A 28 11.79 -2.04 2.20
C GLY A 28 11.87 -1.96 3.74
N LEU A 29 11.01 -1.14 4.34
CA LEU A 29 10.99 -0.92 5.79
C LEU A 29 10.52 -2.17 6.57
N VAL A 30 9.54 -2.92 6.05
CA VAL A 30 9.06 -4.13 6.75
C VAL A 30 10.16 -5.19 6.86
N ILE A 31 10.94 -5.39 5.79
CA ILE A 31 12.08 -6.32 5.80
C ILE A 31 13.15 -5.84 6.79
N LEU A 32 13.46 -4.54 6.77
CA LEU A 32 14.44 -3.94 7.67
C LEU A 32 14.05 -4.10 9.14
N VAL A 33 12.80 -3.79 9.49
CA VAL A 33 12.27 -3.94 10.86
C VAL A 33 12.24 -5.42 11.27
N ALA A 34 11.80 -6.32 10.39
CA ALA A 34 11.79 -7.76 10.65
C ALA A 34 13.20 -8.32 10.88
N CYS A 35 14.20 -7.88 10.12
CA CYS A 35 15.60 -8.23 10.34
C CYS A 35 16.11 -7.73 11.71
N MET A 36 15.78 -6.50 12.09
CA MET A 36 16.18 -5.93 13.38
C MET A 36 15.51 -6.65 14.56
N GLU A 37 14.22 -6.96 14.48
CA GLU A 37 13.51 -7.76 15.50
C GLU A 37 14.07 -9.20 15.57
N THR A 38 14.35 -9.83 14.44
CA THR A 38 14.98 -11.17 14.42
C THR A 38 16.36 -11.14 15.09
N GLN A 39 17.15 -10.10 14.83
CA GLN A 39 18.46 -9.95 15.46
C GLN A 39 18.35 -9.66 16.96
N TYR A 40 17.35 -8.87 17.39
CA TYR A 40 17.04 -8.68 18.79
C TYR A 40 16.65 -9.99 19.47
N ALA A 41 15.76 -10.79 18.87
CA ALA A 41 15.33 -12.07 19.43
C ALA A 41 16.49 -13.06 19.62
N ARG A 42 17.50 -13.01 18.74
CA ARG A 42 18.71 -13.86 18.83
C ARG A 42 19.76 -13.37 19.81
N THR A 43 19.98 -12.05 19.88
CA THR A 43 21.09 -11.46 20.66
C THR A 43 20.67 -10.88 22.00
N LEU A 44 19.37 -10.65 22.22
CA LEU A 44 18.79 -9.91 23.34
C LEU A 44 19.40 -8.50 23.54
N ASN A 45 20.09 -7.97 22.52
CA ASN A 45 20.74 -6.68 22.61
C ASN A 45 19.70 -5.54 22.47
N PRO A 46 19.53 -4.69 23.50
CA PRO A 46 18.48 -3.66 23.52
C PRO A 46 18.64 -2.60 22.42
N THR A 47 19.81 -2.47 21.81
CA THR A 47 20.05 -1.55 20.69
C THR A 47 19.20 -1.92 19.48
N TYR A 48 19.11 -3.20 19.12
CA TYR A 48 18.29 -3.64 17.98
C TYR A 48 16.80 -3.40 18.23
N ARG A 49 16.33 -3.57 19.48
CA ARG A 49 14.94 -3.23 19.86
C ARG A 49 14.64 -1.74 19.72
N LYS A 50 15.57 -0.87 20.09
CA LYS A 50 15.43 0.60 19.90
C LYS A 50 15.38 0.96 18.41
N MET A 51 16.23 0.34 17.58
CA MET A 51 16.23 0.56 16.14
C MET A 51 14.94 0.07 15.50
N ALA A 52 14.49 -1.16 15.82
CA ALA A 52 13.23 -1.72 15.35
C ALA A 52 12.03 -0.82 15.71
N ASN A 53 11.97 -0.31 16.94
CA ASN A 53 10.91 0.62 17.36
C ASN A 53 10.94 1.95 16.60
N PHE A 54 12.13 2.49 16.29
CA PHE A 54 12.27 3.74 15.54
C PHE A 54 11.81 3.57 14.09
N TRP A 55 12.34 2.54 13.40
CA TRP A 55 11.97 2.26 12.01
C TRP A 55 10.54 1.74 11.89
N GLY A 56 10.04 1.01 12.88
CA GLY A 56 8.65 0.56 12.97
C GLY A 56 7.66 1.72 13.00
N LYS A 57 7.94 2.80 13.74
CA LYS A 57 7.10 4.01 13.71
C LYS A 57 7.03 4.65 12.33
N LEU A 58 8.16 4.74 11.64
CA LEU A 58 8.21 5.29 10.28
C LEU A 58 7.49 4.37 9.27
N PHE A 59 7.61 3.06 9.45
CA PHE A 59 6.86 2.06 8.69
C PHE A 59 5.36 2.27 8.86
N THR A 60 4.84 2.37 10.09
CA THR A 60 3.40 2.54 10.34
C THR A 60 2.85 3.80 9.68
N ILE A 61 3.58 4.92 9.73
CA ILE A 61 3.15 6.18 9.08
C ILE A 61 3.08 6.01 7.56
N ASN A 62 4.13 5.43 6.94
CA ASN A 62 4.14 5.18 5.49
C ASN A 62 3.06 4.17 5.07
N PHE A 63 2.84 3.16 5.89
CA PHE A 63 1.84 2.14 5.65
C PHE A 63 0.43 2.73 5.59
N VAL A 64 0.06 3.57 6.56
CA VAL A 64 -1.23 4.28 6.57
C VAL A 64 -1.39 5.16 5.33
N MET A 65 -0.35 5.90 4.93
CA MET A 65 -0.38 6.70 3.69
C MET A 65 -0.53 5.84 2.43
N GLY A 66 0.12 4.68 2.39
CA GLY A 66 -0.03 3.68 1.34
C GLY A 66 -1.47 3.18 1.22
N ILE A 67 -2.11 2.83 2.35
CA ILE A 67 -3.51 2.40 2.36
C ILE A 67 -4.44 3.50 1.81
N ILE A 68 -4.32 4.73 2.31
CA ILE A 68 -5.20 5.84 1.91
C ILE A 68 -5.10 6.08 0.39
N THR A 69 -3.87 6.08 -0.13
CA THR A 69 -3.63 6.28 -1.57
C THR A 69 -4.08 5.08 -2.41
N GLY A 70 -3.96 3.86 -1.89
CA GLY A 70 -4.41 2.63 -2.55
C GLY A 70 -5.93 2.56 -2.67
N ILE A 71 -6.66 2.82 -1.57
CA ILE A 71 -8.12 2.88 -1.55
C ILE A 71 -8.63 3.95 -2.54
N THR A 72 -7.97 5.11 -2.59
CA THR A 72 -8.32 6.16 -3.54
C THR A 72 -8.17 5.69 -4.98
N MET A 73 -7.12 4.91 -5.28
CA MET A 73 -6.89 4.33 -6.60
C MET A 73 -7.95 3.26 -6.95
N GLU A 74 -8.31 2.42 -6.00
CA GLU A 74 -9.36 1.40 -6.17
C GLU A 74 -10.70 2.05 -6.56
N PHE A 75 -11.11 3.11 -5.83
CA PHE A 75 -12.34 3.83 -6.16
C PHE A 75 -12.28 4.58 -7.51
N GLN A 76 -11.08 4.93 -8.00
CA GLN A 76 -10.94 5.50 -9.35
C GLN A 76 -11.28 4.51 -10.46
N PHE A 77 -11.08 3.20 -10.25
CA PHE A 77 -11.53 2.19 -11.21
C PHE A 77 -13.06 2.17 -11.33
N GLY A 78 -13.78 2.41 -10.23
CA GLY A 78 -15.25 2.47 -10.23
C GLY A 78 -15.83 3.75 -10.83
N THR A 79 -15.21 4.90 -10.55
CA THR A 79 -15.76 6.23 -10.91
C THR A 79 -15.33 6.69 -12.31
N ASN A 80 -14.03 6.64 -12.62
CA ASN A 80 -13.46 7.15 -13.87
C ASN A 80 -13.30 6.07 -14.96
N TRP A 81 -13.33 4.79 -14.58
CA TRP A 81 -13.08 3.65 -15.48
C TRP A 81 -14.19 2.58 -15.39
N SER A 82 -15.45 3.00 -15.24
CA SER A 82 -16.58 2.10 -15.01
C SER A 82 -16.79 1.03 -16.09
N GLU A 83 -16.61 1.37 -17.37
CA GLU A 83 -16.71 0.41 -18.48
C GLU A 83 -15.56 -0.61 -18.49
N TYR A 84 -14.34 -0.18 -18.11
CA TYR A 84 -13.21 -1.10 -17.91
C TYR A 84 -13.49 -2.06 -16.75
N SER A 85 -14.01 -1.54 -15.63
CA SER A 85 -14.36 -2.33 -14.46
C SER A 85 -15.48 -3.35 -14.74
N LYS A 86 -16.46 -3.03 -15.59
CA LYS A 86 -17.46 -4.01 -16.04
C LYS A 86 -16.87 -5.12 -16.91
N TYR A 87 -15.88 -4.79 -17.73
CA TYR A 87 -15.27 -5.75 -18.65
C TYR A 87 -14.23 -6.66 -17.97
N MET A 88 -13.42 -6.09 -17.08
CA MET A 88 -12.27 -6.75 -16.44
C MET A 88 -12.51 -7.10 -14.96
N GLY A 89 -13.66 -6.72 -14.38
CA GLY A 89 -13.95 -6.88 -12.96
C GLY A 89 -13.92 -8.31 -12.46
N ASP A 90 -14.35 -9.28 -13.26
CA ASP A 90 -14.34 -10.70 -12.87
C ASP A 90 -12.92 -11.28 -12.74
N ILE A 91 -11.92 -10.67 -13.40
CA ILE A 91 -10.51 -11.13 -13.38
C ILE A 91 -9.70 -10.29 -12.39
N PHE A 92 -9.84 -8.97 -12.42
CA PHE A 92 -9.04 -8.05 -11.59
C PHE A 92 -9.67 -7.77 -10.22
N GLY A 93 -10.99 -7.91 -10.07
CA GLY A 93 -11.68 -7.67 -8.81
C GLY A 93 -11.39 -8.73 -7.75
N SER A 94 -11.15 -9.98 -8.15
CA SER A 94 -10.87 -11.04 -7.19
C SER A 94 -9.52 -10.87 -6.47
N PRO A 95 -8.40 -10.53 -7.14
CA PRO A 95 -7.15 -10.19 -6.46
C PRO A 95 -7.24 -8.94 -5.58
N LEU A 96 -7.93 -7.88 -6.03
CA LEU A 96 -8.12 -6.66 -5.22
C LEU A 96 -8.95 -6.92 -3.97
N ALA A 97 -10.03 -7.71 -4.08
CA ALA A 97 -10.84 -8.08 -2.93
C ALA A 97 -10.06 -8.93 -1.93
N ILE A 98 -9.18 -9.83 -2.41
CA ILE A 98 -8.29 -10.62 -1.55
C ILE A 98 -7.25 -9.71 -0.89
N GLU A 99 -6.64 -8.77 -1.61
CA GLU A 99 -5.73 -7.78 -1.04
C GLU A 99 -6.44 -6.95 0.04
N ALA A 100 -7.66 -6.49 -0.23
CA ALA A 100 -8.44 -5.73 0.74
C ALA A 100 -8.81 -6.55 1.99
N LEU A 101 -9.17 -7.82 1.82
CA LEU A 101 -9.56 -8.69 2.94
C LEU A 101 -8.37 -9.23 3.73
N VAL A 102 -7.23 -9.49 3.09
CA VAL A 102 -6.07 -10.15 3.71
C VAL A 102 -4.99 -9.14 4.10
N ALA A 103 -4.61 -8.21 3.23
CA ALA A 103 -3.59 -7.22 3.56
C ALA A 103 -4.16 -6.14 4.49
N PHE A 104 -5.28 -5.50 4.14
CA PHE A 104 -5.77 -4.37 4.95
C PHE A 104 -6.36 -4.76 6.32
N PHE A 105 -6.96 -5.95 6.48
CA PHE A 105 -7.50 -6.36 7.78
C PHE A 105 -6.51 -7.12 8.66
N LEU A 106 -5.53 -7.80 8.06
CA LEU A 106 -4.60 -8.63 8.83
C LEU A 106 -3.32 -7.86 9.17
N GLU A 107 -2.81 -7.00 8.29
CA GLU A 107 -1.55 -6.25 8.50
C GLU A 107 -1.57 -5.21 9.66
N PRO A 108 -2.70 -4.58 10.05
CA PRO A 108 -2.74 -3.69 11.22
C PRO A 108 -2.77 -4.40 12.58
N VAL A 109 -2.95 -5.72 12.61
CA VAL A 109 -3.25 -6.49 13.84
C VAL A 109 -1.98 -6.96 14.58
N TRP A 110 -0.80 -6.76 14.00
CA TRP A 110 0.51 -7.14 14.58
C TRP A 110 1.49 -5.98 14.48
#